data_AF-J8Q1V9-F1
#
_entry.id   AF-J8Q1V9-F1
#
_cell.length_a   1.000
_cell.length_b   1.000
_cell.length_c   1.000
_cell.angle_alpha   90.00
_cell.angle_beta   90.00
_cell.angle_gamma   90.00
#
_symmetry.space_group_name_H-M   'P 1'
#
loop_
_entity.id
_entity.type
_entity.pdbx_description
1 polymer ?
#
loop_
_entity_poly.entity_id
_entity_poly.type
_entity_poly.pdbx_seq_one_letter_code
_entity_poly.pdbx_strand_id
1 'polypeptide(L)'
;MVLNQVLEKKEEISQYLANLVELHGKALSDVNSASQVSHIRKDITICLNDLCRINDLLVSHDGLLKREIGSLLRDKQDLLDLNQSEQLLWKERESWDIEQEADTAQVDYVIDKNAIISISSHYRSSLNKYIESVGAENTVLSFADDSNPRIEETQNMNFSADQMTHNYKLLQLTHRQAKSEIIKLETLLRDFKKDDKFIQQELKRQSGRIHSEIGNIDFHLSKIEESKIQLMKRIGFESPLTQEKSLSEKLFNIRLSGTDDNQSERETITKRNFVHMKDLIELRIDSLQEQLSENKNETSTLVSQCDLWMNCQRKVRDLENELITKLQKTTNSRISTNEMTEMIKSTIQYLNSLLDSSDAELTTTLISNERDVLSKACEELSAEATAPRGNQNTMPSKPIDIHKSGNNSKADSNLKQLATPPFLVASKSPPKIGMSKSIIDTNKNGSISKKVD
;
A
#
# COMPACT_ATOMS: atom_id res chain seq x y z
N MET A 1 -14.99 -4.95 22.22
CA MET A 1 -14.60 -3.64 22.77
C MET A 1 -13.98 -2.85 21.62
N VAL A 2 -14.22 -1.55 21.50
CA VAL A 2 -13.60 -0.73 20.44
C VAL A 2 -12.19 -0.36 20.88
N LEU A 3 -11.20 -0.37 19.97
CA LEU A 3 -9.79 -0.08 20.30
C LEU A 3 -9.62 1.21 21.10
N ASN A 4 -10.33 2.28 20.71
CA ASN A 4 -10.32 3.57 21.41
C ASN A 4 -10.73 3.44 22.89
N GLN A 5 -11.68 2.56 23.23
CA GLN A 5 -12.10 2.31 24.62
C GLN A 5 -11.05 1.53 25.42
N VAL A 6 -10.19 0.75 24.76
CA VAL A 6 -9.07 0.05 25.40
C VAL A 6 -7.94 1.03 25.71
N LEU A 7 -7.66 1.94 24.77
CA LEU A 7 -6.68 3.02 24.94
C LEU A 7 -7.12 4.03 26.01
N GLU A 8 -8.39 4.45 26.00
CA GLU A 8 -8.99 5.31 27.03
C GLU A 8 -8.88 4.68 28.44
N LYS A 9 -9.12 3.37 28.56
CA LYS A 9 -8.94 2.63 29.83
C LYS A 9 -7.48 2.47 30.25
N LYS A 10 -6.55 2.30 29.30
CA LYS A 10 -5.10 2.30 29.57
C LYS A 10 -4.66 3.64 30.20
N GLU A 11 -5.12 4.75 29.62
CA GLU A 11 -4.82 6.10 30.10
C GLU A 11 -5.43 6.38 31.49
N GLU A 12 -6.72 6.09 31.71
CA GLU A 12 -7.37 6.21 33.02
C GLU A 12 -6.60 5.49 34.14
N ILE A 13 -6.18 4.24 33.89
CA ILE A 13 -5.49 3.42 34.89
C ILE A 13 -4.04 3.89 35.10
N SER A 14 -3.39 4.41 34.05
CA SER A 14 -2.04 4.99 34.16
C SER A 14 -2.06 6.27 35.01
N GLN A 15 -3.04 7.15 34.79
CA GLN A 15 -3.26 8.33 35.64
C GLN A 15 -3.64 7.94 37.07
N TYR A 16 -4.49 6.94 37.28
CA TYR A 16 -4.84 6.47 38.62
C TYR A 16 -3.64 5.84 39.36
N LEU A 17 -2.79 5.09 38.65
CA LEU A 17 -1.54 4.54 39.19
C LEU A 17 -0.58 5.65 39.62
N ALA A 18 -0.38 6.70 38.82
CA ALA A 18 0.44 7.85 39.21
C ALA A 18 -0.07 8.54 40.50
N ASN A 19 -1.39 8.74 40.62
CA ASN A 19 -2.01 9.26 41.83
C ASN A 19 -1.81 8.32 43.05
N LEU A 20 -1.84 7.00 42.85
CA LEU A 20 -1.55 6.02 43.91
C LEU A 20 -0.08 6.05 44.35
N VAL A 21 0.88 6.26 43.43
CA VAL A 21 2.31 6.40 43.79
C VAL A 21 2.54 7.63 44.67
N GLU A 22 1.93 8.78 44.33
CA GLU A 22 1.97 9.97 45.19
C GLU A 22 1.33 9.73 46.57
N LEU A 23 0.17 9.07 46.60
CA LEU A 23 -0.56 8.80 47.83
C LEU A 23 0.21 7.80 48.71
N HIS A 24 0.90 6.83 48.11
CA HIS A 24 1.80 5.88 48.78
C HIS A 24 2.94 6.60 49.51
N GLY A 25 3.68 7.49 48.84
CA GLY A 25 4.77 8.25 49.48
C GLY A 25 4.30 9.16 50.63
N LYS A 26 3.08 9.70 50.53
CA LYS A 26 2.43 10.48 51.59
C LYS A 26 2.00 9.60 52.77
N ALA A 27 1.32 8.48 52.51
CA ALA A 27 0.86 7.55 53.55
C ALA A 27 2.00 6.82 54.28
N LEU A 28 3.13 6.62 53.59
CA LEU A 28 4.40 6.15 54.15
C LEU A 28 5.08 7.17 55.09
N SER A 29 4.71 8.46 55.00
CA SER A 29 5.29 9.55 55.79
C SER A 29 4.37 10.06 56.93
N ASP A 30 3.08 9.74 56.90
CA ASP A 30 2.11 10.13 57.93
C ASP A 30 1.71 8.93 58.81
N VAL A 31 2.06 9.01 60.10
CA VAL A 31 1.73 8.03 61.15
C VAL A 31 0.23 7.72 61.20
N ASN A 32 -0.65 8.67 60.87
CA ASN A 32 -2.10 8.48 60.86
C ASN A 32 -2.57 7.59 59.68
N SER A 33 -1.87 7.64 58.55
CA SER A 33 -2.19 6.87 57.34
C SER A 33 -1.46 5.53 57.24
N ALA A 34 -0.60 5.17 58.19
CA ALA A 34 0.12 3.89 58.21
C ALA A 34 -0.78 2.65 58.01
N SER A 35 -2.01 2.67 58.54
CA SER A 35 -3.00 1.61 58.32
C SER A 35 -3.44 1.43 56.85
N GLN A 36 -3.43 2.52 56.08
CA GLN A 36 -3.84 2.56 54.68
C GLN A 36 -2.75 2.09 53.72
N VAL A 37 -1.47 2.14 54.11
CA VAL A 37 -0.33 1.69 53.28
C VAL A 37 -0.52 0.26 52.76
N SER A 38 -1.03 -0.64 53.60
CA SER A 38 -1.33 -2.03 53.19
C SER A 38 -2.39 -2.15 52.08
N HIS A 39 -3.35 -1.22 52.04
CA HIS A 39 -4.36 -1.12 50.99
C HIS A 39 -3.78 -0.48 49.73
N ILE A 40 -3.10 0.66 49.86
CA ILE A 40 -2.49 1.40 48.75
C ILE A 40 -1.50 0.50 47.99
N ARG A 41 -0.65 -0.25 48.70
CA ARG A 41 0.27 -1.23 48.09
C ARG A 41 -0.46 -2.29 47.26
N LYS A 42 -1.63 -2.75 47.72
CA LYS A 42 -2.48 -3.72 47.02
C LYS A 42 -3.16 -3.10 45.80
N ASP A 43 -3.63 -1.88 45.91
CA ASP A 43 -4.32 -1.18 44.82
C ASP A 43 -3.33 -0.82 43.69
N ILE A 44 -2.08 -0.47 44.01
CA ILE A 44 -0.97 -0.38 43.04
C ILE A 44 -0.74 -1.72 42.34
N THR A 45 -0.69 -2.84 43.08
CA THR A 45 -0.58 -4.19 42.50
C THR A 45 -1.75 -4.50 41.55
N ILE A 46 -2.99 -4.11 41.90
CA ILE A 46 -4.16 -4.29 41.03
C ILE A 46 -3.98 -3.49 39.74
N CYS A 47 -3.65 -2.20 39.82
CA CYS A 47 -3.46 -1.35 38.64
C CYS A 47 -2.36 -1.87 37.70
N LEU A 48 -1.23 -2.34 38.23
CA LEU A 48 -0.17 -2.95 37.42
C LEU A 48 -0.65 -4.23 36.71
N ASN A 49 -1.46 -5.07 37.37
CA ASN A 49 -2.02 -6.27 36.76
C ASN A 49 -3.10 -5.93 35.70
N ASP A 50 -3.93 -4.91 35.94
CA ASP A 50 -4.92 -4.45 34.96
C ASP A 50 -4.26 -3.78 33.74
N LEU A 51 -3.14 -3.06 33.92
CA LEU A 51 -2.32 -2.57 32.81
C LEU A 51 -1.71 -3.71 31.99
N CYS A 52 -1.12 -4.73 32.64
CA CYS A 52 -0.63 -5.93 31.95
C CYS A 52 -1.74 -6.60 31.12
N ARG A 53 -2.91 -6.80 31.74
CA ARG A 53 -4.09 -7.41 31.10
C ARG A 53 -4.67 -6.57 29.96
N ILE A 54 -4.60 -5.25 30.05
CA ILE A 54 -4.97 -4.34 28.96
C ILE A 54 -3.94 -4.41 27.83
N ASN A 55 -2.65 -4.57 28.12
CA ASN A 55 -1.66 -4.76 27.07
C ASN A 55 -1.76 -6.15 26.42
N ASP A 56 -2.05 -7.22 27.17
CA ASP A 56 -2.43 -8.52 26.60
C ASP A 56 -3.63 -8.41 25.64
N LEU A 57 -4.62 -7.56 25.97
CA LEU A 57 -5.76 -7.27 25.09
C LEU A 57 -5.34 -6.47 23.85
N LEU A 58 -4.42 -5.51 23.95
CA LEU A 58 -3.83 -4.80 22.81
C LEU A 58 -3.00 -5.74 21.91
N VAL A 59 -2.17 -6.62 22.48
CA VAL A 59 -1.40 -7.65 21.77
C VAL A 59 -2.31 -8.71 21.13
N SER A 60 -3.49 -8.97 21.71
CA SER A 60 -4.55 -9.75 21.03
C SER A 60 -5.13 -8.99 19.83
N HIS A 61 -5.19 -7.66 19.92
CA HIS A 61 -5.58 -6.74 18.85
C HIS A 61 -4.50 -6.60 17.76
N ASP A 62 -3.22 -6.83 18.04
CA ASP A 62 -2.18 -7.07 17.01
C ASP A 62 -2.55 -8.24 16.09
N GLY A 63 -3.44 -9.15 16.55
CA GLY A 63 -4.04 -10.17 15.70
C GLY A 63 -4.83 -9.61 14.51
N LEU A 64 -5.19 -8.32 14.50
CA LEU A 64 -5.70 -7.59 13.34
C LEU A 64 -4.54 -6.94 12.55
N LEU A 65 -3.58 -6.31 13.21
CA LEU A 65 -2.41 -5.70 12.53
C LEU A 65 -1.61 -6.74 11.72
N LYS A 66 -1.41 -7.94 12.27
CA LYS A 66 -0.81 -9.10 11.56
C LYS A 66 -1.63 -9.54 10.34
N ARG A 67 -2.96 -9.37 10.36
CA ARG A 67 -3.85 -9.63 9.21
C ARG A 67 -3.81 -8.51 8.18
N GLU A 68 -3.62 -7.26 8.60
CA GLU A 68 -3.41 -6.10 7.73
C GLU A 68 -2.05 -6.20 7.00
N ILE A 69 -0.95 -6.42 7.73
CA ILE A 69 0.38 -6.73 7.18
C ILE A 69 0.29 -7.95 6.24
N GLY A 70 -0.43 -9.00 6.64
CA GLY A 70 -0.69 -10.19 5.83
C GLY A 70 -1.63 -9.96 4.63
N SER A 71 -2.35 -8.84 4.53
CA SER A 71 -2.98 -8.37 3.29
C SER A 71 -1.95 -7.64 2.46
N LEU A 72 -1.34 -6.60 3.01
CA LEU A 72 -0.37 -5.73 2.34
C LEU A 72 0.78 -6.50 1.69
N LEU A 73 1.27 -7.59 2.30
CA LEU A 73 2.28 -8.48 1.71
C LEU A 73 1.77 -9.28 0.49
N ARG A 74 0.48 -9.65 0.45
CA ARG A 74 -0.15 -10.27 -0.74
C ARG A 74 -0.46 -9.21 -1.78
N ASP A 75 -1.04 -8.08 -1.38
CA ASP A 75 -1.29 -6.93 -2.26
C ASP A 75 0.02 -6.42 -2.92
N LYS A 76 1.17 -6.53 -2.22
CA LYS A 76 2.52 -6.29 -2.75
C LYS A 76 2.95 -7.33 -3.79
N GLN A 77 2.69 -8.61 -3.56
CA GLN A 77 3.03 -9.67 -4.52
C GLN A 77 2.16 -9.57 -5.78
N ASP A 78 0.84 -9.41 -5.61
CA ASP A 78 -0.11 -9.16 -6.70
C ASP A 78 0.37 -7.98 -7.59
N LEU A 79 0.84 -6.89 -6.96
CA LEU A 79 1.41 -5.73 -7.65
C LEU A 79 2.69 -6.05 -8.45
N LEU A 80 3.60 -6.85 -7.91
CA LEU A 80 4.82 -7.28 -8.60
C LEU A 80 4.49 -8.19 -9.80
N ASP A 81 3.60 -9.16 -9.61
CA ASP A 81 3.21 -10.14 -10.63
C ASP A 81 2.45 -9.45 -11.79
N LEU A 82 1.58 -8.49 -11.48
CA LEU A 82 0.90 -7.64 -12.48
C LEU A 82 1.90 -6.77 -13.27
N ASN A 83 2.91 -6.21 -12.60
CA ASN A 83 3.93 -5.40 -13.27
C ASN A 83 4.89 -6.25 -14.14
N GLN A 84 5.25 -7.46 -13.70
CA GLN A 84 6.00 -8.40 -14.53
C GLN A 84 5.18 -8.82 -15.77
N SER A 85 3.89 -9.08 -15.60
CA SER A 85 2.97 -9.42 -16.70
C SER A 85 2.84 -8.28 -17.71
N GLU A 86 2.72 -7.03 -17.23
CA GLU A 86 2.70 -5.82 -18.06
C GLU A 86 4.00 -5.66 -18.87
N GLN A 87 5.17 -5.84 -18.24
CA GLN A 87 6.47 -5.75 -18.91
C GLN A 87 6.72 -6.84 -19.95
N LEU A 88 6.08 -8.01 -19.82
CA LEU A 88 6.09 -9.05 -20.84
C LEU A 88 5.20 -8.68 -22.02
N LEU A 89 3.98 -8.18 -21.76
CA LEU A 89 3.05 -7.76 -22.81
C LEU A 89 3.55 -6.54 -23.61
N TRP A 90 4.25 -5.58 -22.98
CA TRP A 90 4.88 -4.48 -23.74
C TRP A 90 5.97 -4.99 -24.69
N LYS A 91 6.82 -5.93 -24.27
CA LYS A 91 7.83 -6.56 -25.14
C LYS A 91 7.21 -7.39 -26.25
N GLU A 92 6.08 -8.05 -25.96
CA GLU A 92 5.32 -8.76 -26.98
C GLU A 92 4.75 -7.76 -28.00
N ARG A 93 4.17 -6.65 -27.54
CA ARG A 93 3.67 -5.54 -28.38
C ARG A 93 4.78 -4.96 -29.28
N GLU A 94 5.94 -4.64 -28.71
CA GLU A 94 7.14 -4.20 -29.44
C GLU A 94 7.55 -5.21 -30.53
N SER A 95 7.42 -6.53 -30.27
CA SER A 95 7.73 -7.57 -31.28
C SER A 95 6.67 -7.75 -32.38
N TRP A 96 5.48 -7.15 -32.23
CA TRP A 96 4.43 -7.10 -33.26
C TRP A 96 4.38 -5.76 -34.01
N ASP A 97 5.05 -4.71 -33.50
CA ASP A 97 5.20 -3.44 -34.20
C ASP A 97 6.17 -3.62 -35.37
N ILE A 98 5.61 -3.87 -36.56
CA ILE A 98 6.39 -3.91 -37.80
C ILE A 98 6.71 -2.46 -38.17
N GLU A 99 7.86 -1.99 -37.68
CA GLU A 99 8.45 -0.72 -38.11
C GLU A 99 8.53 -0.66 -39.64
N GLN A 100 8.45 0.56 -40.19
CA GLN A 100 8.38 0.81 -41.64
C GLN A 100 9.73 0.63 -42.36
N GLU A 101 10.50 -0.42 -42.05
CA GLU A 101 11.73 -0.80 -42.76
C GLU A 101 11.49 -0.95 -44.28
N ALA A 102 10.25 -1.28 -44.69
CA ALA A 102 9.85 -1.36 -46.09
C ALA A 102 9.94 -0.03 -46.87
N ASP A 103 9.87 1.13 -46.21
CA ASP A 103 9.97 2.45 -46.85
C ASP A 103 11.42 2.97 -46.95
N THR A 104 12.38 2.36 -46.23
CA THR A 104 13.80 2.77 -46.22
C THR A 104 14.76 1.70 -46.74
N ALA A 105 14.34 0.44 -46.80
CA ALA A 105 15.05 -0.59 -47.55
C ALA A 105 15.18 -0.17 -49.02
N GLN A 106 16.41 0.11 -49.46
CA GLN A 106 16.69 0.12 -50.89
C GLN A 106 16.24 -1.25 -51.43
N VAL A 107 15.36 -1.23 -52.44
CA VAL A 107 15.03 -2.44 -53.18
C VAL A 107 16.27 -2.83 -53.98
N ASP A 108 17.16 -3.56 -53.31
CA ASP A 108 18.27 -4.25 -53.94
C ASP A 108 17.64 -5.25 -54.91
N TYR A 109 17.61 -4.85 -56.18
CA TYR A 109 17.24 -5.73 -57.27
C TYR A 109 18.31 -6.81 -57.37
N VAL A 110 18.13 -7.88 -56.57
CA VAL A 110 18.81 -9.16 -56.73
C VAL A 110 18.33 -9.74 -58.05
N ILE A 111 18.94 -9.27 -59.14
CA ILE A 111 18.75 -9.82 -60.49
C ILE A 111 19.40 -11.20 -60.48
N ASP A 112 18.64 -12.20 -60.01
CA ASP A 112 18.99 -13.59 -60.21
C ASP A 112 19.14 -13.81 -61.72
N LYS A 113 20.35 -14.18 -62.12
CA LYS A 113 20.70 -14.40 -63.53
C LYS A 113 19.96 -15.60 -64.12
N ASN A 114 19.36 -16.45 -63.28
CA ASN A 114 18.47 -17.52 -63.68
C ASN A 114 17.01 -17.03 -63.93
N ALA A 115 16.62 -15.87 -63.39
CA ALA A 115 15.30 -15.27 -63.54
C ALA A 115 15.17 -14.33 -64.78
N ILE A 116 16.14 -14.37 -65.70
CA ILE A 116 16.11 -13.58 -66.93
C ILE A 116 15.02 -14.13 -67.86
N ILE A 117 13.86 -13.46 -67.89
CA ILE A 117 12.77 -13.75 -68.83
C ILE A 117 13.19 -13.33 -70.25
N SER A 118 13.94 -14.19 -70.93
CA SER A 118 14.44 -13.93 -72.28
C SER A 118 13.32 -14.05 -73.33
N ILE A 119 12.65 -12.94 -73.64
CA ILE A 119 11.63 -12.85 -74.69
C ILE A 119 12.31 -12.94 -76.06
N SER A 120 12.57 -14.18 -76.50
CA SER A 120 13.16 -14.49 -77.80
C SER A 120 12.13 -14.29 -78.91
N SER A 121 12.12 -13.09 -79.49
CA SER A 121 11.21 -12.76 -80.58
C SER A 121 11.70 -13.34 -81.92
N HIS A 122 10.89 -14.22 -82.52
CA HIS A 122 11.26 -14.96 -83.73
C HIS A 122 10.63 -14.34 -84.98
N TYR A 123 9.48 -13.66 -84.87
CA TYR A 123 8.81 -13.06 -86.03
C TYR A 123 9.71 -12.08 -86.80
N ARG A 124 10.63 -11.37 -86.12
CA ARG A 124 11.56 -10.43 -86.77
C ARG A 124 12.46 -11.11 -87.81
N SER A 125 12.85 -12.37 -87.60
CA SER A 125 13.68 -13.10 -88.58
C SER A 125 12.91 -13.41 -89.87
N SER A 126 11.61 -13.66 -89.76
CA SER A 126 10.70 -13.90 -90.89
C SER A 126 10.30 -12.58 -91.59
N LEU A 127 10.09 -11.52 -90.79
CA LEU A 127 9.77 -10.17 -91.27
C LEU A 127 10.93 -9.54 -92.04
N ASN A 128 12.16 -9.64 -91.51
CA ASN A 128 13.34 -9.08 -92.18
C ASN A 128 13.57 -9.77 -93.54
N LYS A 129 13.44 -11.09 -93.62
CA LYS A 129 13.53 -11.83 -94.90
C LYS A 129 12.47 -11.41 -95.92
N TYR A 130 11.28 -10.99 -95.47
CA TYR A 130 10.26 -10.42 -96.34
C TYR A 130 10.63 -9.00 -96.82
N ILE A 131 11.18 -8.17 -95.93
CA ILE A 131 11.65 -6.82 -96.28
C ILE A 131 12.85 -6.91 -97.25
N GLU A 132 13.75 -7.88 -97.05
CA GLU A 132 14.86 -8.22 -97.94
C GLU A 132 14.39 -8.74 -99.31
N SER A 133 13.27 -9.48 -99.38
CA SER A 133 12.73 -10.03 -100.64
C SER A 133 11.79 -9.12 -101.42
N VAL A 134 11.39 -7.98 -100.84
CA VAL A 134 10.47 -6.99 -101.46
C VAL A 134 11.12 -5.60 -101.62
N GLY A 135 12.11 -5.26 -100.80
CA GLY A 135 12.64 -3.90 -100.66
C GLY A 135 11.76 -3.08 -99.72
N ALA A 136 12.38 -2.38 -98.75
CA ALA A 136 11.66 -1.61 -97.74
C ALA A 136 10.77 -0.51 -98.36
N GLU A 137 11.26 0.13 -99.43
CA GLU A 137 10.54 1.16 -100.19
C GLU A 137 9.25 0.66 -100.86
N ASN A 138 9.13 -0.65 -101.14
CA ASN A 138 7.96 -1.26 -101.76
C ASN A 138 6.98 -1.83 -100.71
N THR A 139 7.21 -1.60 -99.41
CA THR A 139 6.28 -1.97 -98.35
C THR A 139 5.33 -0.82 -98.01
N VAL A 140 4.15 -1.13 -97.48
CA VAL A 140 3.09 -0.13 -97.14
C VAL A 140 3.58 0.96 -96.15
N LEU A 141 4.70 0.74 -95.46
CA LEU A 141 5.29 1.69 -94.51
C LEU A 141 6.04 2.88 -95.18
N SER A 142 6.39 2.80 -96.46
CA SER A 142 7.11 3.89 -97.16
C SER A 142 6.20 5.06 -97.55
N PHE A 143 4.89 4.83 -97.70
CA PHE A 143 3.91 5.82 -98.16
C PHE A 143 3.36 6.73 -97.04
N ALA A 144 3.96 6.70 -95.86
CA ALA A 144 3.39 7.31 -94.66
C ALA A 144 3.62 8.83 -94.54
N ASP A 145 4.73 9.36 -95.06
CA ASP A 145 5.07 10.78 -94.92
C ASP A 145 6.10 11.27 -95.97
N ASP A 146 5.66 11.55 -97.20
CA ASP A 146 6.01 12.81 -97.90
C ASP A 146 5.05 13.08 -99.09
N SER A 147 4.77 14.35 -99.36
CA SER A 147 3.79 14.81 -100.35
C SER A 147 4.41 15.16 -101.71
N ASN A 148 4.83 14.15 -102.49
CA ASN A 148 5.43 14.35 -103.82
C ASN A 148 4.82 13.43 -104.92
N PRO A 149 3.94 13.95 -105.81
CA PRO A 149 3.27 13.16 -106.84
C PRO A 149 4.14 12.96 -108.10
N ARG A 150 5.35 12.39 -107.94
CA ARG A 150 6.31 12.16 -109.04
C ARG A 150 7.17 10.89 -108.88
N ILE A 151 6.57 9.77 -108.44
CA ILE A 151 7.19 8.44 -108.53
C ILE A 151 6.17 7.43 -109.08
N GLU A 152 5.90 7.51 -110.39
CA GLU A 152 5.07 6.53 -111.12
C GLU A 152 5.90 5.43 -111.84
N GLU A 153 7.24 5.52 -111.82
CA GLU A 153 8.13 4.67 -112.66
C GLU A 153 8.80 3.48 -111.95
N THR A 154 8.47 3.15 -110.70
CA THR A 154 9.01 1.95 -110.01
C THR A 154 8.01 0.83 -109.75
N GLN A 155 6.69 1.04 -109.93
CA GLN A 155 5.66 0.03 -109.67
C GLN A 155 5.39 -0.92 -110.85
N ASN A 156 6.46 -1.50 -111.42
CA ASN A 156 6.35 -2.62 -112.37
C ASN A 156 7.51 -3.63 -112.25
N MET A 157 7.92 -3.94 -111.01
CA MET A 157 8.61 -5.21 -110.76
C MET A 157 7.63 -6.36 -111.02
N ASN A 158 7.86 -7.08 -112.12
CA ASN A 158 7.20 -8.34 -112.43
C ASN A 158 7.64 -9.45 -111.46
N PHE A 159 7.18 -9.38 -110.22
CA PHE A 159 7.28 -10.49 -109.27
C PHE A 159 6.60 -11.71 -109.89
N SER A 160 7.32 -12.83 -110.01
CA SER A 160 6.70 -14.09 -110.45
C SER A 160 5.56 -14.47 -109.49
N ALA A 161 4.53 -15.17 -110.00
CA ALA A 161 3.46 -15.71 -109.18
C ALA A 161 4.01 -16.56 -108.01
N ASP A 162 5.15 -17.24 -108.21
CA ASP A 162 5.87 -17.97 -107.17
C ASP A 162 6.47 -17.06 -106.10
N GLN A 163 7.02 -15.90 -106.47
CA GLN A 163 7.57 -14.90 -105.54
C GLN A 163 6.45 -14.23 -104.73
N MET A 164 5.34 -13.83 -105.38
CA MET A 164 4.16 -13.32 -104.67
C MET A 164 3.62 -14.36 -103.68
N THR A 165 3.54 -15.62 -104.10
CA THR A 165 3.10 -16.75 -103.25
C THR A 165 4.08 -17.02 -102.10
N HIS A 166 5.39 -16.90 -102.33
CA HIS A 166 6.41 -17.05 -101.29
C HIS A 166 6.33 -15.92 -100.26
N ASN A 167 6.27 -14.67 -100.72
CA ASN A 167 6.20 -13.48 -99.87
C ASN A 167 4.90 -13.46 -99.04
N TYR A 168 3.77 -13.87 -99.63
CA TYR A 168 2.50 -14.07 -98.90
C TYR A 168 2.63 -15.17 -97.81
N LYS A 169 3.24 -16.32 -98.12
CA LYS A 169 3.49 -17.38 -97.13
C LYS A 169 4.39 -16.90 -95.99
N LEU A 170 5.41 -16.10 -96.30
CA LEU A 170 6.35 -15.54 -95.33
C LEU A 170 5.69 -14.50 -94.41
N LEU A 171 4.85 -13.61 -94.96
CA LEU A 171 3.99 -12.72 -94.17
C LEU A 171 3.01 -13.50 -93.29
N GLN A 172 2.35 -14.52 -93.84
CA GLN A 172 1.39 -15.34 -93.09
C GLN A 172 2.07 -16.10 -91.94
N LEU A 173 3.29 -16.59 -92.13
CA LEU A 173 4.13 -17.21 -91.10
C LEU A 173 4.55 -16.19 -90.04
N THR A 174 5.02 -15.01 -90.46
CA THR A 174 5.38 -13.88 -89.58
C THR A 174 4.22 -13.44 -88.70
N HIS A 175 3.03 -13.28 -89.28
CA HIS A 175 1.81 -12.89 -88.57
C HIS A 175 1.38 -13.96 -87.55
N ARG A 176 1.46 -15.26 -87.91
CA ARG A 176 1.22 -16.36 -86.96
C ARG A 176 2.22 -16.35 -85.79
N GLN A 177 3.51 -16.14 -86.07
CA GLN A 177 4.54 -16.04 -85.04
C GLN A 177 4.28 -14.86 -84.10
N ALA A 178 4.12 -13.65 -84.64
CA ALA A 178 3.84 -12.44 -83.86
C ALA A 178 2.56 -12.59 -83.00
N LYS A 179 1.47 -13.14 -83.57
CA LYS A 179 0.23 -13.41 -82.82
C LYS A 179 0.43 -14.44 -81.69
N SER A 180 1.29 -15.45 -81.90
CA SER A 180 1.63 -16.42 -80.85
C SER A 180 2.53 -15.83 -79.75
N GLU A 181 3.40 -14.87 -80.08
CA GLU A 181 4.21 -14.13 -79.10
C GLU A 181 3.33 -13.19 -78.26
N ILE A 182 2.39 -12.48 -78.88
CA ILE A 182 1.38 -11.65 -78.19
C ILE A 182 0.59 -12.49 -77.17
N ILE A 183 0.06 -13.64 -77.58
CA ILE A 183 -0.71 -14.53 -76.69
C ILE A 183 0.12 -15.00 -75.49
N LYS A 184 1.43 -15.29 -75.67
CA LYS A 184 2.34 -15.65 -74.57
C LYS A 184 2.54 -14.50 -73.57
N LEU A 185 2.66 -13.26 -74.06
CA LEU A 185 2.78 -12.07 -73.22
C LEU A 185 1.45 -11.77 -72.49
N GLU A 186 0.31 -11.96 -73.14
CA GLU A 186 -1.02 -11.85 -72.53
C GLU A 186 -1.26 -12.90 -71.44
N THR A 187 -0.76 -14.14 -71.59
CA THR A 187 -0.80 -15.14 -70.51
C THR A 187 0.13 -14.78 -69.36
N LEU A 188 1.38 -14.39 -69.64
CA LEU A 188 2.33 -13.99 -68.59
C LEU A 188 1.82 -12.78 -67.77
N LEU A 189 1.23 -11.78 -68.44
CA LEU A 189 0.59 -10.63 -67.80
C LEU A 189 -0.67 -11.00 -67.01
N ARG A 190 -1.39 -12.05 -67.40
CA ARG A 190 -2.53 -12.59 -66.65
C ARG A 190 -2.08 -13.29 -65.38
N ASP A 191 -0.98 -14.05 -65.45
CA ASP A 191 -0.42 -14.76 -64.31
C ASP A 191 0.19 -13.78 -63.29
N PHE A 192 0.98 -12.79 -63.72
CA PHE A 192 1.40 -11.70 -62.83
C PHE A 192 0.22 -10.95 -62.17
N LYS A 193 -0.89 -10.71 -62.89
CA LYS A 193 -2.12 -10.11 -62.33
C LYS A 193 -2.94 -11.04 -61.42
N LYS A 194 -2.65 -12.33 -61.42
CA LYS A 194 -3.22 -13.31 -60.48
C LYS A 194 -2.36 -13.36 -59.22
N ASP A 195 -1.04 -13.33 -59.38
CA ASP A 195 -0.09 -13.40 -58.28
C ASP A 195 -0.06 -12.09 -57.48
N ASP A 196 -0.15 -10.92 -58.13
CA ASP A 196 -0.40 -9.61 -57.51
C ASP A 196 -1.67 -9.63 -56.62
N LYS A 197 -2.78 -10.16 -57.15
CA LYS A 197 -4.03 -10.31 -56.37
C LYS A 197 -3.89 -11.26 -55.20
N PHE A 198 -3.11 -12.33 -55.34
CA PHE A 198 -2.82 -13.25 -54.24
C PHE A 198 -1.98 -12.55 -53.15
N ILE A 199 -0.93 -11.83 -53.54
CA ILE A 199 -0.09 -11.03 -52.63
C ILE A 199 -0.92 -9.99 -51.88
N GLN A 200 -1.78 -9.22 -52.58
CA GLN A 200 -2.68 -8.25 -51.95
C GLN A 200 -3.67 -8.89 -50.97
N GLN A 201 -4.20 -10.08 -51.27
CA GLN A 201 -5.10 -10.81 -50.38
C GLN A 201 -4.38 -11.36 -49.14
N GLU A 202 -3.21 -11.95 -49.31
CA GLU A 202 -2.44 -12.51 -48.20
C GLU A 202 -1.82 -11.40 -47.33
N LEU A 203 -1.35 -10.30 -47.90
CA LEU A 203 -0.91 -9.11 -47.17
C LEU A 203 -2.06 -8.55 -46.31
N LYS A 204 -3.26 -8.38 -46.89
CA LYS A 204 -4.44 -7.95 -46.13
C LYS A 204 -4.81 -8.94 -45.01
N ARG A 205 -4.65 -10.24 -45.23
CA ARG A 205 -4.93 -11.29 -44.25
C ARG A 205 -3.91 -11.27 -43.10
N GLN A 206 -2.61 -11.16 -43.38
CA GLN A 206 -1.57 -11.10 -42.37
C GLN A 206 -1.63 -9.79 -41.59
N SER A 207 -1.84 -8.65 -42.27
CA SER A 207 -2.10 -7.35 -41.61
C SER A 207 -3.31 -7.42 -40.67
N GLY A 208 -4.43 -8.01 -41.13
CA GLY A 208 -5.61 -8.22 -40.29
C GLY A 208 -5.37 -9.16 -39.10
N ARG A 209 -4.46 -10.14 -39.24
CA ARG A 209 -4.02 -10.98 -38.11
C ARG A 209 -3.19 -10.16 -37.11
N ILE A 210 -2.18 -9.43 -37.56
CA ILE A 210 -1.30 -8.61 -36.69
C ILE A 210 -2.13 -7.61 -35.87
N HIS A 211 -3.08 -6.90 -36.51
CA HIS A 211 -4.02 -6.02 -35.80
C HIS A 211 -4.87 -6.77 -34.75
N SER A 212 -5.19 -8.04 -34.97
CA SER A 212 -5.93 -8.88 -34.01
C SER A 212 -5.07 -9.33 -32.82
N GLU A 213 -3.79 -9.64 -33.03
CA GLU A 213 -2.88 -10.02 -31.93
C GLU A 213 -2.53 -8.76 -31.11
N ILE A 214 -2.22 -7.62 -31.76
CA ILE A 214 -2.00 -6.32 -31.09
C ILE A 214 -3.23 -5.90 -30.29
N GLY A 215 -4.44 -5.99 -30.86
CA GLY A 215 -5.68 -5.67 -30.16
C GLY A 215 -5.97 -6.59 -28.97
N ASN A 216 -5.49 -7.84 -29.00
CA ASN A 216 -5.55 -8.75 -27.87
C ASN A 216 -4.55 -8.35 -26.76
N ILE A 217 -3.34 -7.95 -27.13
CA ILE A 217 -2.31 -7.46 -26.19
C ILE A 217 -2.78 -6.14 -25.53
N ASP A 218 -3.30 -5.18 -26.29
CA ASP A 218 -3.85 -3.93 -25.76
C ASP A 218 -5.06 -4.17 -24.83
N PHE A 219 -5.88 -5.19 -25.09
CA PHE A 219 -6.95 -5.63 -24.18
C PHE A 219 -6.39 -6.23 -22.87
N HIS A 220 -5.35 -7.07 -22.97
CA HIS A 220 -4.67 -7.64 -21.79
C HIS A 220 -3.97 -6.56 -20.95
N LEU A 221 -3.30 -5.58 -21.58
CA LEU A 221 -2.71 -4.41 -20.91
C LEU A 221 -3.78 -3.56 -20.21
N SER A 222 -4.90 -3.27 -20.89
CA SER A 222 -6.04 -2.53 -20.30
C SER A 222 -6.61 -3.24 -19.06
N LYS A 223 -6.70 -4.58 -19.09
CA LYS A 223 -7.15 -5.39 -17.95
C LYS A 223 -6.15 -5.35 -16.78
N ILE A 224 -4.84 -5.31 -17.06
CA ILE A 224 -3.83 -5.12 -16.01
C ILE A 224 -3.93 -3.73 -15.40
N GLU A 225 -4.08 -2.67 -16.21
CA GLU A 225 -4.26 -1.29 -15.71
C GLU A 225 -5.49 -1.19 -14.80
N GLU A 226 -6.63 -1.80 -15.18
CA GLU A 226 -7.82 -1.85 -14.33
C GLU A 226 -7.53 -2.57 -13.00
N SER A 227 -6.87 -3.73 -13.03
CA SER A 227 -6.53 -4.47 -11.81
C SER A 227 -5.57 -3.70 -10.89
N LYS A 228 -4.59 -2.98 -11.46
CA LYS A 228 -3.70 -2.06 -10.72
C LYS A 228 -4.50 -0.91 -10.08
N ILE A 229 -5.48 -0.34 -10.79
CA ILE A 229 -6.37 0.70 -10.26
C ILE A 229 -7.25 0.18 -9.12
N GLN A 230 -7.77 -1.05 -9.22
CA GLN A 230 -8.53 -1.68 -8.13
C GLN A 230 -7.64 -1.94 -6.91
N LEU A 231 -6.38 -2.35 -7.12
CA LEU A 231 -5.40 -2.58 -6.07
C LEU A 231 -4.95 -1.27 -5.39
N MET A 232 -4.78 -0.18 -6.15
CA MET A 232 -4.55 1.17 -5.63
C MET A 232 -5.66 1.61 -4.68
N LYS A 233 -6.93 1.44 -5.09
CA LYS A 233 -8.10 1.76 -4.26
C LYS A 233 -8.18 0.91 -3.00
N ARG A 234 -7.75 -0.36 -3.04
CA ARG A 234 -7.67 -1.25 -1.87
C ARG A 234 -6.65 -0.77 -0.83
N ILE A 235 -5.51 -0.26 -1.30
CA ILE A 235 -4.41 0.27 -0.46
C ILE A 235 -4.65 1.72 0.01
N GLY A 236 -5.64 2.41 -0.56
CA GLY A 236 -5.97 3.79 -0.22
C GLY A 236 -5.13 4.84 -0.97
N PHE A 237 -4.47 4.46 -2.06
CA PHE A 237 -3.75 5.39 -2.93
C PHE A 237 -4.70 5.97 -3.99
N GLU A 238 -5.09 7.24 -3.84
CA GLU A 238 -5.83 7.96 -4.89
C GLU A 238 -4.88 8.38 -6.02
N SER A 239 -4.98 7.70 -7.17
CA SER A 239 -4.18 8.05 -8.35
C SER A 239 -4.74 9.31 -9.02
N PRO A 240 -3.89 10.21 -9.56
CA PRO A 240 -4.32 11.28 -10.46
C PRO A 240 -5.11 10.78 -11.67
N LEU A 241 -4.87 9.54 -12.12
CA LEU A 241 -5.63 8.88 -13.19
C LEU A 241 -7.06 8.48 -12.77
N THR A 242 -7.33 8.38 -11.46
CA THR A 242 -8.65 8.00 -10.92
C THR A 242 -9.55 9.18 -10.54
N GLN A 243 -9.10 10.43 -10.70
CA GLN A 243 -10.03 11.55 -10.75
C GLN A 243 -10.97 11.36 -11.96
N GLU A 244 -12.27 11.46 -11.73
CA GLU A 244 -13.27 11.30 -12.79
C GLU A 244 -13.23 12.48 -13.76
N LYS A 245 -12.30 12.44 -14.72
CA LYS A 245 -12.21 13.43 -15.81
C LYS A 245 -13.59 13.63 -16.41
N SER A 246 -14.03 14.89 -16.41
CA SER A 246 -15.39 15.28 -16.77
C SER A 246 -15.74 14.79 -18.17
N LEU A 247 -17.03 14.55 -18.45
CA LEU A 247 -17.50 14.27 -19.80
C LEU A 247 -17.05 15.34 -20.81
N SER A 248 -16.93 16.60 -20.37
CA SER A 248 -16.36 17.69 -21.19
C SER A 248 -14.89 17.46 -21.55
N GLU A 249 -14.05 17.03 -20.59
CA GLU A 249 -12.62 16.78 -20.79
C GLU A 249 -12.38 15.54 -21.65
N LYS A 250 -13.16 14.47 -21.42
CA LYS A 250 -13.12 13.26 -22.24
C LYS A 250 -13.44 13.57 -23.70
N LEU A 251 -14.47 14.39 -23.95
CA LEU A 251 -14.82 14.83 -25.31
C LEU A 251 -13.81 15.82 -25.92
N PHE A 252 -13.14 16.64 -25.12
CA PHE A 252 -12.11 17.56 -25.62
C PHE A 252 -10.83 16.82 -26.03
N ASN A 253 -10.38 15.85 -25.22
CA ASN A 253 -9.16 15.09 -25.48
C ASN A 253 -9.27 14.20 -26.74
N ILE A 254 -10.45 13.62 -27.02
CA ILE A 254 -10.73 12.89 -28.28
C ILE A 254 -10.46 13.75 -29.54
N ARG A 255 -10.49 15.08 -29.41
CA ARG A 255 -10.24 16.03 -30.51
C ARG A 255 -8.79 16.51 -30.62
N LEU A 256 -7.93 16.12 -29.67
CA LEU A 256 -6.51 16.51 -29.58
C LEU A 256 -5.56 15.32 -29.47
N SER A 257 -6.07 14.11 -29.30
CA SER A 257 -5.29 12.87 -29.21
C SER A 257 -4.72 12.46 -30.57
N GLY A 258 -3.65 13.13 -31.00
CA GLY A 258 -2.56 12.43 -31.69
C GLY A 258 -2.04 11.32 -30.78
N THR A 259 -1.70 10.17 -31.36
CA THR A 259 -1.63 8.90 -30.63
C THR A 259 -0.45 8.80 -29.67
N ASP A 260 0.71 9.36 -30.03
CA ASP A 260 1.97 8.90 -29.46
C ASP A 260 2.34 9.62 -28.15
N ASP A 261 2.25 10.96 -28.11
CA ASP A 261 2.60 11.77 -26.93
C ASP A 261 1.78 11.37 -25.67
N ASN A 262 0.49 11.13 -25.86
CA ASN A 262 -0.42 10.72 -24.77
C ASN A 262 -0.10 9.33 -24.22
N GLN A 263 0.41 8.43 -25.05
CA GLN A 263 0.75 7.06 -24.65
C GLN A 263 2.06 7.05 -23.84
N SER A 264 3.07 7.77 -24.33
CA SER A 264 4.32 8.05 -23.61
C SER A 264 4.07 8.70 -22.23
N GLU A 265 3.28 9.77 -22.16
CA GLU A 265 2.98 10.42 -20.87
C GLU A 265 2.28 9.45 -19.91
N ARG A 266 1.24 8.73 -20.37
CA ARG A 266 0.50 7.75 -19.55
C ARG A 266 1.40 6.65 -19.00
N GLU A 267 2.33 6.13 -19.80
CA GLU A 267 3.33 5.16 -19.35
C GLU A 267 4.26 5.72 -18.28
N THR A 268 4.78 6.94 -18.43
CA THR A 268 5.64 7.53 -17.38
C THR A 268 4.87 7.73 -16.07
N ILE A 269 3.57 8.04 -16.15
CA ILE A 269 2.68 8.16 -15.00
C ILE A 269 2.43 6.79 -14.35
N THR A 270 2.12 5.72 -15.10
CA THR A 270 1.97 4.37 -14.50
C THR A 270 3.28 3.84 -13.91
N LYS A 271 4.42 4.05 -14.58
CA LYS A 271 5.77 3.68 -14.08
C LYS A 271 6.10 4.42 -12.77
N ARG A 272 5.85 5.74 -12.67
CA ARG A 272 6.02 6.52 -11.43
C ARG A 272 5.04 6.07 -10.32
N ASN A 273 3.77 5.88 -10.68
CA ASN A 273 2.73 5.44 -9.74
C ASN A 273 3.02 4.07 -9.13
N PHE A 274 3.54 3.12 -9.91
CA PHE A 274 3.93 1.79 -9.42
C PHE A 274 5.01 1.88 -8.32
N VAL A 275 6.03 2.73 -8.50
CA VAL A 275 7.08 2.95 -7.50
C VAL A 275 6.48 3.52 -6.21
N HIS A 276 5.75 4.64 -6.28
CA HIS A 276 5.12 5.24 -5.11
C HIS A 276 4.13 4.31 -4.39
N MET A 277 3.43 3.45 -5.13
CA MET A 277 2.52 2.46 -4.56
C MET A 277 3.28 1.35 -3.82
N LYS A 278 4.38 0.84 -4.39
CA LYS A 278 5.28 -0.11 -3.70
C LYS A 278 5.85 0.51 -2.42
N ASP A 279 6.37 1.74 -2.52
CA ASP A 279 6.99 2.45 -1.40
C ASP A 279 5.99 2.71 -0.27
N LEU A 280 4.73 3.05 -0.60
CA LEU A 280 3.65 3.22 0.38
C LEU A 280 3.30 1.89 1.07
N ILE A 281 3.20 0.78 0.32
CA ILE A 281 2.95 -0.54 0.92
C ILE A 281 4.07 -0.93 1.88
N GLU A 282 5.34 -0.68 1.50
CA GLU A 282 6.50 -0.94 2.36
C GLU A 282 6.49 -0.06 3.62
N LEU A 283 6.34 1.25 3.48
CA LEU A 283 6.22 2.19 4.61
C LEU A 283 5.05 1.84 5.56
N ARG A 284 3.91 1.40 5.01
CA ARG A 284 2.74 0.98 5.81
C ARG A 284 3.01 -0.34 6.54
N ILE A 285 3.68 -1.30 5.90
CA ILE A 285 4.11 -2.55 6.55
C ILE A 285 5.08 -2.26 7.67
N ASP A 286 6.07 -1.39 7.46
CA ASP A 286 7.10 -1.07 8.44
C ASP A 286 6.51 -0.33 9.65
N SER A 287 5.65 0.66 9.44
CA SER A 287 4.92 1.36 10.50
C SER A 287 4.04 0.43 11.34
N LEU A 288 3.39 -0.57 10.71
CA LEU A 288 2.61 -1.58 11.43
C LEU A 288 3.49 -2.61 12.17
N GLN A 289 4.71 -2.88 11.70
CA GLN A 289 5.68 -3.69 12.43
C GLN A 289 6.29 -2.95 13.62
N GLU A 290 6.55 -1.65 13.48
CA GLU A 290 7.04 -0.77 14.54
C GLU A 290 6.07 -0.73 15.72
N GLN A 291 4.78 -0.41 15.48
CA GLN A 291 3.72 -0.44 16.49
C GLN A 291 3.60 -1.81 17.19
N LEU A 292 3.72 -2.90 16.43
CA LEU A 292 3.67 -4.27 16.95
C LEU A 292 4.93 -4.65 17.75
N SER A 293 6.06 -3.98 17.52
CA SER A 293 7.26 -4.10 18.35
C SER A 293 7.16 -3.27 19.63
N GLU A 294 6.58 -2.07 19.55
CA GLU A 294 6.34 -1.16 20.67
C GLU A 294 5.40 -1.80 21.71
N ASN A 295 4.22 -2.28 21.28
CA ASN A 295 3.26 -2.99 22.14
C ASN A 295 3.89 -4.18 22.89
N LYS A 296 4.76 -4.96 22.22
CA LYS A 296 5.47 -6.09 22.84
C LYS A 296 6.51 -5.64 23.85
N ASN A 297 7.30 -4.63 23.51
CA ASN A 297 8.33 -4.09 24.40
C ASN A 297 7.68 -3.52 25.67
N GLU A 298 6.57 -2.78 25.52
CA GLU A 298 5.77 -2.28 26.64
C GLU A 298 5.12 -3.40 27.46
N THR A 299 4.68 -4.50 26.83
CA THR A 299 4.21 -5.69 27.56
C THR A 299 5.35 -6.27 28.43
N SER A 300 6.56 -6.36 27.87
CA SER A 300 7.73 -6.88 28.61
C SER A 300 8.18 -5.96 29.76
N THR A 301 8.05 -4.63 29.62
CA THR A 301 8.41 -3.69 30.70
C THR A 301 7.34 -3.59 31.77
N LEU A 302 6.05 -3.69 31.44
CA LEU A 302 4.98 -3.77 32.45
C LEU A 302 5.06 -5.06 33.28
N VAL A 303 5.39 -6.19 32.66
CA VAL A 303 5.61 -7.46 33.38
C VAL A 303 6.81 -7.35 34.32
N SER A 304 7.96 -6.84 33.87
CA SER A 304 9.14 -6.70 34.74
C SER A 304 8.90 -5.69 35.87
N GLN A 305 8.19 -4.59 35.63
CA GLN A 305 7.75 -3.67 36.68
C GLN A 305 6.84 -4.35 37.71
N CYS A 306 5.90 -5.17 37.27
CA CYS A 306 5.00 -5.91 38.16
C CYS A 306 5.77 -6.91 39.03
N ASP A 307 6.70 -7.68 38.46
CA ASP A 307 7.55 -8.62 39.19
C ASP A 307 8.48 -7.92 40.19
N LEU A 308 9.13 -6.82 39.80
CA LEU A 308 9.97 -6.01 40.69
C LEU A 308 9.16 -5.46 41.87
N TRP A 309 7.97 -4.88 41.61
CA TRP A 309 7.07 -4.39 42.66
C TRP A 309 6.59 -5.51 43.57
N MET A 310 6.20 -6.67 43.04
CA MET A 310 5.75 -7.82 43.83
C MET A 310 6.87 -8.42 44.67
N ASN A 311 8.11 -8.41 44.19
CA ASN A 311 9.28 -8.84 44.96
C ASN A 311 9.63 -7.84 46.08
N CYS A 312 9.55 -6.53 45.81
CA CYS A 312 9.68 -5.47 46.82
C CYS A 312 8.61 -5.62 47.92
N GLN A 313 7.32 -5.66 47.53
CA GLN A 313 6.19 -5.78 48.45
C GLN A 313 6.26 -7.07 49.28
N ARG A 314 6.71 -8.19 48.70
CA ARG A 314 6.94 -9.45 49.45
C ARG A 314 8.00 -9.24 50.53
N LYS A 315 9.18 -8.72 50.16
CA LYS A 315 10.29 -8.55 51.10
C LYS A 315 9.96 -7.59 52.25
N VAL A 316 9.25 -6.50 51.97
CA VAL A 316 8.80 -5.55 53.01
C VAL A 316 7.76 -6.21 53.93
N ARG A 317 6.78 -6.95 53.38
CA ARG A 317 5.80 -7.71 54.18
C ARG A 317 6.45 -8.81 55.02
N ASP A 318 7.50 -9.46 54.52
CA ASP A 318 8.25 -10.48 55.28
C ASP A 318 8.97 -9.84 56.48
N LEU A 319 9.58 -8.65 56.31
CA LEU A 319 10.16 -7.87 57.41
C LEU A 319 9.10 -7.43 58.42
N GLU A 320 7.96 -6.90 57.96
CA GLU A 320 6.83 -6.51 58.82
C GLU A 320 6.35 -7.70 59.67
N ASN A 321 6.16 -8.87 59.05
CA ASN A 321 5.77 -10.10 59.74
C ASN A 321 6.83 -10.62 60.72
N GLU A 322 8.12 -10.55 60.38
CA GLU A 322 9.19 -10.98 61.28
C GLU A 322 9.29 -10.05 62.51
N LEU A 323 9.18 -8.73 62.31
CA LEU A 323 9.13 -7.75 63.39
C LEU A 323 7.89 -7.96 64.28
N ILE A 324 6.69 -8.08 63.70
CA ILE A 324 5.44 -8.32 64.45
C ILE A 324 5.52 -9.63 65.25
N THR A 325 5.99 -10.72 64.64
CA THR A 325 6.06 -12.02 65.35
C THR A 325 7.16 -12.05 66.41
N LYS A 326 8.27 -11.32 66.26
CA LYS A 326 9.26 -11.13 67.34
C LYS A 326 8.67 -10.28 68.48
N LEU A 327 8.01 -9.16 68.17
CA LEU A 327 7.32 -8.30 69.15
C LEU A 327 6.27 -9.08 69.97
N GLN A 328 5.46 -9.92 69.31
CA GLN A 328 4.44 -10.73 69.99
C GLN A 328 4.99 -11.90 70.81
N LYS A 329 6.11 -12.52 70.40
CA LYS A 329 6.73 -13.62 71.14
C LYS A 329 7.48 -13.14 72.39
N THR A 330 7.97 -11.90 72.41
CA THR A 330 8.93 -11.43 73.41
C THR A 330 8.24 -10.65 74.54
N THR A 331 7.29 -11.30 75.22
CA THR A 331 6.38 -10.64 76.18
C THR A 331 7.01 -10.17 77.51
N ASN A 332 8.25 -10.57 77.82
CA ASN A 332 8.92 -10.23 79.10
C ASN A 332 10.38 -9.75 78.98
N SER A 333 10.93 -9.65 77.77
CA SER A 333 12.25 -9.05 77.54
C SER A 333 12.18 -8.00 76.44
N ARG A 334 12.97 -6.94 76.55
CA ARG A 334 13.15 -6.01 75.43
C ARG A 334 13.92 -6.77 74.33
N ILE A 335 13.36 -6.77 73.11
CA ILE A 335 14.10 -7.18 71.91
C ILE A 335 15.32 -6.27 71.77
N SER A 336 16.44 -6.82 71.30
CA SER A 336 17.64 -6.03 71.05
C SER A 336 17.38 -5.04 69.92
N THR A 337 17.58 -3.75 70.16
CA THR A 337 17.50 -2.71 69.12
C THR A 337 18.47 -3.00 67.96
N ASN A 338 19.62 -3.63 68.26
CA ASN A 338 20.59 -4.06 67.26
C ASN A 338 20.02 -5.14 66.33
N GLU A 339 19.26 -6.11 66.85
CA GLU A 339 18.64 -7.17 66.04
C GLU A 339 17.58 -6.59 65.08
N MET A 340 16.77 -5.62 65.53
CA MET A 340 15.85 -4.89 64.64
C MET A 340 16.61 -4.11 63.57
N THR A 341 17.65 -3.40 63.98
CA THR A 341 18.53 -2.62 63.10
C THR A 341 19.19 -3.49 62.01
N GLU A 342 19.63 -4.70 62.34
CA GLU A 342 20.21 -5.64 61.35
C GLU A 342 19.17 -6.20 60.38
N MET A 343 17.97 -6.57 60.83
CA MET A 343 16.88 -7.02 59.94
C MET A 343 16.47 -5.92 58.94
N ILE A 344 16.38 -4.68 59.41
CA ILE A 344 16.05 -3.51 58.59
C ILE A 344 17.19 -3.24 57.59
N LYS A 345 18.46 -3.24 58.02
CA LYS A 345 19.62 -3.05 57.12
C LYS A 345 19.76 -4.16 56.07
N SER A 346 19.53 -5.42 56.43
CA SER A 346 19.48 -6.55 55.51
C SER A 346 18.40 -6.36 54.42
N THR A 347 17.24 -5.81 54.82
CA THR A 347 16.15 -5.51 53.89
C THR A 347 16.47 -4.30 53.00
N ILE A 348 17.06 -3.23 53.53
CA ILE A 348 17.55 -2.08 52.75
C ILE A 348 18.59 -2.51 51.72
N GLN A 349 19.53 -3.39 52.08
CA GLN A 349 20.52 -3.93 51.15
C GLN A 349 19.88 -4.72 50.00
N TYR A 350 18.85 -5.53 50.29
CA TYR A 350 18.08 -6.23 49.26
C TYR A 350 17.31 -5.25 48.36
N LEU A 351 16.65 -4.23 48.92
CA LEU A 351 15.94 -3.21 48.15
C LEU A 351 16.88 -2.41 47.25
N ASN A 352 18.10 -2.09 47.70
CA ASN A 352 19.12 -1.47 46.86
C ASN A 352 19.49 -2.38 45.67
N SER A 353 19.79 -3.67 45.90
CA SER A 353 20.10 -4.60 44.80
C SER A 353 18.94 -4.83 43.82
N LEU A 354 17.71 -4.55 44.24
CA LEU A 354 16.51 -4.62 43.40
C LEU A 354 16.29 -3.31 42.63
N LEU A 355 16.65 -2.17 43.21
CA LEU A 355 16.68 -0.86 42.56
C LEU A 355 17.80 -0.78 41.50
N ASP A 356 18.97 -1.37 41.78
CA ASP A 356 20.07 -1.56 40.81
C ASP A 356 19.66 -2.42 39.59
N SER A 357 18.52 -3.14 39.67
CA SER A 357 17.95 -3.95 38.59
C SER A 357 16.69 -3.35 37.93
N SER A 358 16.38 -2.08 38.22
CA SER A 358 15.13 -1.42 37.82
C SER A 358 15.36 -0.22 36.91
N ASP A 359 15.30 -0.41 35.59
CA ASP A 359 15.42 0.70 34.61
C ASP A 359 14.20 1.65 34.57
N ALA A 360 13.06 1.28 35.17
CA ALA A 360 11.81 2.03 35.07
C ALA A 360 11.57 3.00 36.23
N GLU A 361 11.27 4.27 35.88
CA GLU A 361 11.06 5.39 36.83
C GLU A 361 9.96 5.14 37.88
N LEU A 362 8.86 4.47 37.49
CA LEU A 362 7.75 4.18 38.39
C LEU A 362 8.10 3.12 39.45
N THR A 363 8.96 2.14 39.12
CA THR A 363 9.43 1.17 40.12
C THR A 363 10.58 1.71 40.95
N THR A 364 11.52 2.48 40.39
CA THR A 364 12.60 3.09 41.19
C THR A 364 12.05 4.07 42.23
N THR A 365 11.07 4.90 41.88
CA THR A 365 10.40 5.80 42.84
C THR A 365 9.64 5.04 43.93
N LEU A 366 8.88 3.98 43.58
CA LEU A 366 8.19 3.14 44.57
C LEU A 366 9.17 2.42 45.52
N ILE A 367 10.26 1.85 44.99
CA ILE A 367 11.27 1.13 45.79
C ILE A 367 12.08 2.12 46.66
N SER A 368 12.41 3.31 46.15
CA SER A 368 13.07 4.36 46.94
C SER A 368 12.21 4.79 48.12
N ASN A 369 10.91 5.03 47.91
CA ASN A 369 10.01 5.43 49.00
C ASN A 369 9.99 4.40 50.15
N GLU A 370 9.94 3.09 49.86
CA GLU A 370 10.03 2.03 50.88
C GLU A 370 11.41 1.98 51.55
N ARG A 371 12.50 2.07 50.77
CA ARG A 371 13.89 2.13 51.27
C ARG A 371 14.10 3.30 52.23
N ASP A 372 13.58 4.48 51.87
CA ASP A 372 13.84 5.74 52.59
C ASP A 372 13.06 5.81 53.91
N VAL A 373 11.88 5.18 53.99
CA VAL A 373 11.17 4.97 55.26
C VAL A 373 11.88 3.97 56.16
N LEU A 374 12.32 2.83 55.61
CA LEU A 374 13.11 1.86 56.38
C LEU A 374 14.44 2.45 56.87
N SER A 375 15.06 3.35 56.09
CA SER A 375 16.27 4.06 56.47
C SER A 375 16.02 5.04 57.63
N LYS A 376 14.96 5.84 57.57
CA LYS A 376 14.53 6.72 58.69
C LYS A 376 14.23 5.91 59.96
N ALA A 377 13.49 4.82 59.86
CA ALA A 377 13.20 3.94 61.00
C ALA A 377 14.50 3.34 61.60
N CYS A 378 15.49 3.03 60.76
CA CYS A 378 16.82 2.59 61.19
C CYS A 378 17.61 3.70 61.91
N GLU A 379 17.49 4.95 61.48
CA GLU A 379 18.09 6.12 62.12
C GLU A 379 17.43 6.44 63.48
N GLU A 380 16.09 6.42 63.55
CA GLU A 380 15.33 6.64 64.79
C GLU A 380 15.66 5.58 65.86
N LEU A 381 15.66 4.30 65.50
CA LEU A 381 16.09 3.20 66.40
C LEU A 381 17.55 3.36 66.88
N SER A 382 18.42 3.94 66.05
CA SER A 382 19.82 4.22 66.40
C SER A 382 19.96 5.44 67.31
N ALA A 383 19.13 6.48 67.11
CA ALA A 383 19.08 7.67 67.94
C ALA A 383 18.56 7.35 69.36
N GLU A 384 17.48 6.57 69.47
CA GLU A 384 16.94 6.16 70.78
C GLU A 384 17.90 5.21 71.53
N ALA A 385 18.68 4.39 70.82
CA ALA A 385 19.72 3.54 71.41
C ALA A 385 20.97 4.32 71.88
N THR A 386 21.22 5.52 71.35
CA THR A 386 22.39 6.35 71.70
C THR A 386 22.09 7.46 72.71
N ALA A 387 20.82 7.72 73.02
CA ALA A 387 20.42 8.67 74.06
C ALA A 387 20.94 8.25 75.45
N PRO A 388 21.87 9.00 76.08
CA PRO A 388 22.46 8.59 77.34
C PRO A 388 21.46 8.69 78.49
N ARG A 389 21.38 7.65 79.34
CA ARG A 389 20.72 7.71 80.65
C ARG A 389 21.49 8.66 81.59
N GLY A 390 21.33 9.96 81.41
CA GLY A 390 22.07 11.00 82.13
C GLY A 390 21.23 12.23 82.43
N ASN A 391 20.90 12.40 83.71
CA ASN A 391 20.29 13.57 84.35
C ASN A 391 18.83 13.93 83.98
N GLN A 392 18.14 14.46 84.99
CA GLN A 392 16.73 14.86 84.96
C GLN A 392 16.64 16.37 84.69
N ASN A 393 15.67 16.82 83.88
CA ASN A 393 14.79 17.99 84.12
C ASN A 393 14.10 18.56 82.86
N THR A 394 13.29 17.74 82.18
CA THR A 394 12.10 18.19 81.45
C THR A 394 10.97 17.20 81.75
N MET A 395 9.74 17.69 81.98
CA MET A 395 8.63 16.84 82.43
C MET A 395 7.90 16.15 81.25
N PRO A 396 7.29 14.97 81.47
CA PRO A 396 6.87 14.09 80.38
C PRO A 396 5.40 14.27 79.97
N SER A 397 5.13 14.06 78.68
CA SER A 397 3.78 13.72 78.17
C SER A 397 3.67 12.20 78.04
N LYS A 398 2.64 11.60 78.64
CA LYS A 398 2.44 10.14 78.68
C LYS A 398 2.09 9.53 77.31
N PRO A 399 2.39 8.24 77.08
CA PRO A 399 1.63 7.44 76.11
C PRO A 399 0.18 7.30 76.59
N ILE A 400 -0.78 7.22 75.66
CA ILE A 400 -2.21 7.03 75.96
C ILE A 400 -2.58 5.56 75.78
N ASP A 401 -3.23 4.99 76.80
CA ASP A 401 -3.75 3.62 76.82
C ASP A 401 -4.77 3.34 75.71
N ILE A 402 -4.66 2.15 75.10
CA ILE A 402 -5.68 1.61 74.21
C ILE A 402 -6.48 0.55 74.98
N HIS A 403 -7.55 0.97 75.66
CA HIS A 403 -8.51 0.05 76.28
C HIS A 403 -9.96 0.35 75.89
N LYS A 404 -10.73 -0.73 75.71
CA LYS A 404 -12.10 -0.75 75.15
C LYS A 404 -13.17 -0.51 76.22
N SER A 405 -14.39 -0.20 75.74
CA SER A 405 -15.71 -0.11 76.43
C SER A 405 -16.21 1.33 76.60
N GLY A 406 -17.50 1.64 76.47
CA GLY A 406 -18.62 0.81 76.01
C GLY A 406 -20.00 1.24 76.54
N ASN A 407 -20.82 1.84 75.66
CA ASN A 407 -22.28 2.00 75.71
C ASN A 407 -23.03 2.57 76.94
N ASN A 408 -23.96 3.49 76.61
CA ASN A 408 -25.31 3.71 77.17
C ASN A 408 -25.63 4.88 78.13
N SER A 409 -26.90 5.33 77.97
CA SER A 409 -27.67 6.40 78.64
C SER A 409 -27.17 7.85 78.42
N LYS A 410 -27.94 8.86 77.98
CA LYS A 410 -29.39 9.21 77.80
C LYS A 410 -29.93 10.24 78.82
N ALA A 411 -30.85 11.07 78.32
CA ALA A 411 -31.49 12.26 78.91
C ALA A 411 -30.53 13.47 79.04
N ASP A 412 -30.73 14.63 78.39
CA ASP A 412 -31.92 15.49 78.13
C ASP A 412 -32.26 16.42 79.32
N SER A 413 -32.52 17.74 79.16
CA SER A 413 -32.62 18.57 77.93
C SER A 413 -32.66 20.09 78.22
N ASN A 414 -32.68 20.90 77.15
CA ASN A 414 -33.11 22.33 77.03
C ASN A 414 -32.05 23.43 77.29
N LEU A 415 -31.99 24.57 76.58
CA LEU A 415 -32.68 25.15 75.37
C LEU A 415 -31.78 26.35 74.90
N LYS A 416 -31.72 26.91 73.67
CA LYS A 416 -32.47 26.88 72.38
C LYS A 416 -31.50 26.51 71.22
N GLN A 417 -31.87 26.12 69.98
CA GLN A 417 -32.99 26.39 69.04
C GLN A 417 -32.77 27.57 68.06
N LEU A 418 -32.27 27.27 66.85
CA LEU A 418 -32.35 27.99 65.54
C LEU A 418 -31.29 27.36 64.58
N ALA A 419 -31.49 27.05 63.30
CA ALA A 419 -32.68 26.64 62.54
C ALA A 419 -32.22 25.87 61.26
N THR A 420 -33.08 25.02 60.69
CA THR A 420 -32.83 24.30 59.41
C THR A 420 -34.12 24.25 58.57
N PRO A 421 -34.09 23.80 57.30
CA PRO A 421 -34.00 24.63 56.10
C PRO A 421 -35.34 24.71 55.32
N PRO A 422 -35.40 25.45 54.21
CA PRO A 422 -35.94 24.80 53.00
C PRO A 422 -35.37 25.26 51.63
N PHE A 423 -35.51 24.33 50.68
CA PHE A 423 -35.58 24.44 49.21
C PHE A 423 -35.55 25.81 48.50
N LEU A 424 -34.86 25.81 47.35
CA LEU A 424 -35.42 26.36 46.11
C LEU A 424 -35.26 25.38 44.95
N VAL A 425 -36.38 24.85 44.45
CA VAL A 425 -36.46 24.17 43.14
C VAL A 425 -37.18 25.12 42.19
N ALA A 426 -36.50 25.52 41.12
CA ALA A 426 -37.09 26.29 40.03
C ALA A 426 -36.51 25.81 38.69
N SER A 427 -37.33 25.14 37.90
CA SER A 427 -36.98 24.68 36.56
C SER A 427 -37.11 25.80 35.52
N LYS A 428 -36.17 25.87 34.57
CA LYS A 428 -36.43 26.20 33.15
C LYS A 428 -35.20 25.95 32.26
N SER A 429 -35.51 25.48 31.05
CA SER A 429 -34.71 24.96 29.94
C SER A 429 -33.40 25.68 29.55
N PRO A 430 -32.47 24.99 28.84
CA PRO A 430 -31.09 25.46 28.61
C PRO A 430 -30.94 26.55 27.53
N PRO A 431 -29.84 27.31 27.54
CA PRO A 431 -29.49 28.23 26.46
C PRO A 431 -29.09 27.49 25.17
N LYS A 432 -29.51 28.02 24.02
CA LYS A 432 -28.98 27.60 22.72
C LYS A 432 -27.60 28.23 22.51
N ILE A 433 -26.61 27.42 22.17
CA ILE A 433 -25.42 27.87 21.43
C ILE A 433 -25.55 27.28 20.02
N GLY A 434 -25.45 28.14 19.00
CA GLY A 434 -25.56 27.72 17.61
C GLY A 434 -24.20 27.30 17.05
N MET A 435 -24.15 26.11 16.45
CA MET A 435 -23.13 25.74 15.47
C MET A 435 -23.82 25.31 14.17
N SER A 436 -23.15 25.54 13.04
CA SER A 436 -23.72 25.49 11.71
C SER A 436 -24.13 24.08 11.26
N LYS A 437 -25.26 23.99 10.56
CA LYS A 437 -25.56 22.88 9.64
C LYS A 437 -25.56 23.40 8.21
N SER A 438 -24.51 23.07 7.47
CA SER A 438 -24.50 23.06 6.01
C SER A 438 -24.71 21.63 5.51
N ILE A 439 -25.65 21.45 4.57
CA ILE A 439 -25.74 20.32 3.63
C ILE A 439 -25.86 18.91 4.25
N ILE A 440 -27.10 18.39 4.32
CA ILE A 440 -27.42 17.03 3.84
C ILE A 440 -28.79 17.11 3.17
N ASP A 441 -28.83 17.09 1.84
CA ASP A 441 -30.08 16.97 1.08
C ASP A 441 -30.54 15.52 1.00
N THR A 442 -31.40 15.09 1.93
CA THR A 442 -32.10 13.81 1.81
C THR A 442 -33.20 13.93 0.77
N ASN A 443 -32.85 13.65 -0.49
CA ASN A 443 -33.73 13.75 -1.65
C ASN A 443 -35.04 12.97 -1.43
N LYS A 444 -36.19 13.64 -1.63
CA LYS A 444 -37.52 13.00 -1.49
C LYS A 444 -37.84 12.23 -2.76
N ASN A 445 -37.86 10.90 -2.67
CA ASN A 445 -38.45 10.05 -3.70
C ASN A 445 -39.95 10.39 -3.86
N GLY A 446 -40.27 11.21 -4.86
CA GLY A 446 -41.64 11.54 -5.23
C GLY A 446 -42.28 10.37 -5.97
N SER A 447 -43.12 9.60 -5.28
CA SER A 447 -43.90 8.51 -5.87
C SER A 447 -44.90 9.05 -6.90
N ILE A 448 -44.52 9.03 -8.18
CA ILE A 448 -45.44 9.35 -9.29
C ILE A 448 -46.40 8.18 -9.51
N SER A 449 -47.51 8.19 -8.76
CA SER A 449 -48.68 7.39 -9.11
C SER A 449 -49.25 7.89 -10.43
N LYS A 450 -49.08 7.13 -11.50
CA LYS A 450 -49.85 7.35 -12.73
C LYS A 450 -51.34 7.20 -12.40
N LYS A 451 -52.14 8.21 -12.73
CA LYS A 451 -53.57 7.97 -12.98
C LYS A 451 -53.73 7.14 -14.24
N VAL A 452 -54.75 6.30 -14.25
CA VAL A 452 -55.35 5.74 -15.45
C VAL A 452 -56.50 6.66 -15.84
N ASP A 453 -56.48 7.11 -17.08
CA ASP A 453 -57.62 7.48 -17.94
C ASP A 453 -57.15 7.22 -19.39
#